data_AF-T1AAR4-F1
#
_entry.id   AF-T1AAR4-F1
#
_cell.length_a   1.000
_cell.length_b   1.000
_cell.length_c   1.000
_cell.angle_alpha   90.00
_cell.angle_beta   90.00
_cell.angle_gamma   90.00
#
_symmetry.space_group_name_H-M   'P 1'
#
loop_
_entity.id
_entity.type
_entity.pdbx_description
1 polymer ?
#
loop_
_entity_poly.entity_id
_entity_poly.type
_entity_poly.pdbx_seq_one_letter_code
_entity_poly.pdbx_strand_id
1 'polypeptide(L)'
;MTLEQSAVFPPRRPWPDDFPPVAIHADESRVKQHPAYPAAKSGDADAALQLVQDTLALSAVESLRRLLGTARPVLVSAHALEQVGVNAIPEALADELGQLLDLPVDSSVVQTNVVSHTS
;
A
#
# COMPACT_ATOMS: atom_id res chain seq x y z
N MET A 1 4.64 4.82 -44.44
CA MET A 1 5.88 4.67 -43.65
C MET A 1 5.50 4.97 -42.21
N THR A 2 5.15 3.93 -41.47
CA THR A 2 4.62 4.04 -40.10
C THR A 2 5.79 3.93 -39.14
N LEU A 3 5.99 4.93 -38.28
CA LEU A 3 7.02 4.89 -37.24
C LEU A 3 6.51 4.02 -36.10
N GLU A 4 7.09 2.82 -35.96
CA GLU A 4 6.95 1.97 -34.78
C GLU A 4 7.60 2.70 -33.60
N GLN A 5 6.79 3.22 -32.69
CA GLN A 5 7.27 3.86 -31.47
C GLN A 5 7.60 2.75 -30.46
N SER A 6 8.88 2.37 -30.36
CA SER A 6 9.32 1.40 -29.36
C SER A 6 9.04 1.94 -27.95
N ALA A 7 8.28 1.19 -27.15
CA ALA A 7 8.00 1.56 -25.77
C ALA A 7 9.30 1.64 -24.97
N VAL A 8 9.73 2.86 -24.63
CA VAL A 8 10.88 3.08 -23.75
C VAL A 8 10.40 2.80 -22.32
N PHE A 9 10.72 1.62 -21.81
CA PHE A 9 10.51 1.34 -20.39
C PHE A 9 11.45 2.20 -19.55
N PRO A 10 10.97 2.84 -18.48
CA PRO A 10 11.85 3.55 -17.56
C PRO A 10 12.87 2.55 -16.97
N PRO A 11 14.16 2.91 -16.87
CA PRO A 11 15.18 2.01 -16.35
C PRO A 11 14.86 1.64 -14.91
N ARG A 12 14.74 0.34 -14.63
CA ARG A 12 14.60 -0.17 -13.26
C ARG A 12 15.97 -0.15 -12.60
N ARG A 13 16.08 0.45 -11.41
CA ARG A 13 17.27 0.24 -10.57
C ARG A 13 17.14 -1.09 -9.83
N PRO A 14 18.20 -1.91 -9.78
CA PRO A 14 18.20 -3.05 -8.86
C PRO A 14 18.07 -2.54 -7.42
N TRP A 15 17.43 -3.34 -6.58
CA TRP A 15 17.47 -3.12 -5.14
C TRP A 15 18.92 -3.21 -4.66
N PRO A 16 19.36 -2.35 -3.74
CA PRO A 16 20.63 -2.53 -3.04
C PRO A 16 20.72 -3.89 -2.35
N ASP A 17 21.93 -4.42 -2.17
CA ASP A 17 22.14 -5.69 -1.46
C ASP A 17 21.64 -5.65 0.00
N ASP A 18 21.57 -4.47 0.60
CA ASP A 18 21.10 -4.19 1.96
C ASP A 18 19.64 -3.72 2.01
N PHE A 19 18.87 -3.90 0.93
CA PHE A 19 17.45 -3.56 0.94
C PHE A 19 16.69 -4.39 2.00
N PRO A 20 15.88 -3.75 2.87
CA PRO A 20 15.21 -4.47 3.93
C PRO A 20 14.20 -5.50 3.39
N PRO A 21 13.96 -6.60 4.11
CA PRO A 21 12.88 -7.54 3.80
C PRO A 21 11.53 -6.86 3.63
N VAL A 22 10.74 -7.36 2.68
CA VAL A 22 9.34 -6.95 2.50
C VAL A 22 8.45 -7.73 3.48
N ALA A 23 7.57 -7.04 4.20
CA ALA A 23 6.60 -7.65 5.09
C ALA A 23 5.23 -7.77 4.40
N ILE A 24 4.69 -8.99 4.36
CA ILE A 24 3.31 -9.25 3.92
C ILE A 24 2.45 -9.32 5.20
N HIS A 25 1.55 -8.35 5.37
CA HIS A 25 0.79 -8.19 6.61
C HIS A 25 -0.44 -9.12 6.72
N ALA A 26 -0.94 -9.60 5.58
CA ALA A 26 -2.11 -10.46 5.49
C ALA A 26 -2.05 -11.32 4.22
N ASP A 27 -2.75 -12.46 4.25
CA ASP A 27 -3.01 -13.25 3.06
C ASP A 27 -3.91 -12.47 2.08
N GLU A 28 -3.52 -12.44 0.79
CA GLU A 28 -4.22 -11.67 -0.23
C GLU A 28 -5.67 -12.16 -0.43
N SER A 29 -5.88 -13.48 -0.39
CA SER A 29 -7.21 -14.07 -0.57
C SER A 29 -8.13 -13.68 0.58
N ARG A 30 -7.64 -13.70 1.83
CA ARG A 30 -8.39 -13.24 3.00
C ARG A 30 -8.82 -11.78 2.87
N VAL A 31 -7.91 -10.89 2.43
CA VAL A 31 -8.22 -9.47 2.24
C VAL A 31 -9.30 -9.29 1.17
N LYS A 32 -9.16 -9.95 0.01
CA LYS A 32 -10.10 -9.82 -1.11
C LYS A 32 -11.49 -10.42 -0.85
N GLN A 33 -11.58 -11.44 0.00
CA GLN A 33 -12.85 -12.09 0.34
C GLN A 33 -13.58 -11.39 1.51
N HIS A 34 -12.96 -10.38 2.14
CA HIS A 34 -13.56 -9.69 3.26
C HIS A 34 -14.81 -8.88 2.84
N PRO A 35 -15.91 -8.90 3.61
CA PRO A 35 -17.14 -8.19 3.25
C PRO A 35 -16.98 -6.68 3.04
N ALA A 36 -16.07 -6.05 3.78
CA ALA A 36 -15.78 -4.61 3.67
C ALA A 36 -14.90 -4.26 2.46
N TYR A 37 -14.26 -5.25 1.81
CA TYR A 37 -13.29 -5.00 0.74
C TYR A 37 -13.86 -4.18 -0.43
N PRO A 38 -15.05 -4.45 -0.97
CA PRO A 38 -15.56 -3.67 -2.11
C PRO A 38 -15.77 -2.19 -1.77
N ALA A 39 -16.34 -1.89 -0.59
CA ALA A 39 -16.59 -0.52 -0.14
C ALA A 39 -15.27 0.21 0.17
N ALA A 40 -14.34 -0.46 0.86
CA ALA A 40 -13.01 0.07 1.14
C ALA A 40 -12.24 0.40 -0.15
N LYS A 41 -12.30 -0.51 -1.13
CA LYS A 41 -11.65 -0.34 -2.44
C LYS A 41 -12.26 0.80 -3.26
N SER A 42 -13.55 1.11 -3.07
CA SER A 42 -14.22 2.26 -3.67
C SER A 42 -14.05 3.57 -2.89
N GLY A 43 -13.38 3.54 -1.72
CA GLY A 43 -13.04 4.74 -0.94
C GLY A 43 -13.83 4.97 0.35
N ASP A 44 -14.58 3.99 0.82
CA ASP A 44 -15.22 4.06 2.15
C ASP A 44 -14.15 3.88 3.25
N ALA A 45 -13.91 4.95 4.02
CA ALA A 45 -12.88 4.99 5.06
C ALA A 45 -13.21 4.07 6.25
N ASP A 46 -14.48 3.98 6.66
CA ASP A 46 -14.89 3.13 7.79
C ASP A 46 -14.75 1.65 7.41
N ALA A 47 -15.17 1.31 6.18
CA ALA A 47 -14.97 -0.03 5.64
C ALA A 47 -13.47 -0.38 5.48
N ALA A 48 -12.63 0.58 5.11
CA ALA A 48 -11.19 0.39 5.00
C ALA A 48 -10.53 0.16 6.37
N LEU A 49 -10.89 0.95 7.38
CA LEU A 49 -10.41 0.75 8.75
C LEU A 49 -10.83 -0.62 9.27
N GLN A 50 -12.11 -0.98 9.11
CA GLN A 50 -12.61 -2.29 9.53
C GLN A 50 -11.85 -3.43 8.83
N LEU A 51 -11.67 -3.34 7.50
CA LEU A 51 -10.89 -4.32 6.74
C LEU A 51 -9.48 -4.48 7.29
N VAL A 52 -8.78 -3.37 7.56
CA VAL A 52 -7.41 -3.38 8.06
C VAL A 52 -7.35 -4.02 9.45
N GLN A 53 -8.24 -3.61 10.37
CA GLN A 53 -8.26 -4.17 11.73
C GLN A 53 -8.59 -5.67 11.74
N ASP A 54 -9.45 -6.13 10.83
CA ASP A 54 -9.84 -7.54 10.73
C ASP A 54 -8.78 -8.41 10.02
N THR A 55 -7.83 -7.82 9.29
CA THR A 55 -6.86 -8.56 8.46
C THR A 55 -5.40 -8.39 8.87
N LEU A 56 -5.05 -7.29 9.54
CA LEU A 56 -3.69 -6.99 9.98
C LEU A 56 -3.23 -8.01 11.03
N ALA A 57 -2.28 -8.87 10.65
CA ALA A 57 -1.74 -9.86 11.56
C ALA A 57 -0.82 -9.20 12.61
N LEU A 58 -1.05 -9.48 13.90
CA LEU A 58 -0.17 -9.01 14.98
C LEU A 58 1.29 -9.43 14.76
N SER A 59 1.52 -10.64 14.26
CA SER A 59 2.88 -11.14 13.94
C SER A 59 3.58 -10.31 12.85
N ALA A 60 2.83 -9.71 11.93
CA ALA A 60 3.39 -8.79 10.94
C ALA A 60 3.79 -7.46 11.58
N VAL A 61 2.95 -6.92 12.48
CA VAL A 61 3.27 -5.70 13.24
C VAL A 61 4.52 -5.89 14.09
N GLU A 62 4.65 -7.03 14.78
CA GLU A 62 5.85 -7.37 15.55
C GLU A 62 7.09 -7.53 14.67
N SER A 63 6.93 -8.12 13.48
CA SER A 63 8.02 -8.27 12.52
C SER A 63 8.49 -6.91 11.99
N LEU A 64 7.56 -6.00 11.69
CA LEU A 64 7.87 -4.62 11.35
C LEU A 64 8.58 -3.90 12.50
N ARG A 65 8.11 -4.05 13.74
CA ARG A 65 8.77 -3.47 14.91
C ARG A 65 10.22 -3.93 15.07
N ARG A 66 10.49 -5.22 14.84
CA ARG A 66 11.86 -5.77 14.83
C ARG A 66 12.70 -5.23 13.68
N LEU A 67 12.11 -5.14 12.48
CA LEU A 67 12.78 -4.60 11.29
C LEU A 67 13.20 -3.14 11.49
N LEU A 68 12.31 -2.33 12.07
CA LEU A 68 12.53 -0.91 12.30
C LEU A 68 13.58 -0.65 13.39
N GLY A 69 13.62 -1.49 14.43
CA GLY A 69 14.54 -1.30 15.55
C GLY A 69 14.32 0.06 16.23
N THR A 70 15.29 0.97 16.10
CA THR A 70 15.20 2.34 16.62
C THR A 70 14.86 3.39 15.54
N ALA A 71 14.73 2.97 14.28
CA ALA A 71 14.38 3.86 13.19
C ALA A 71 12.94 4.38 13.35
N ARG A 72 12.73 5.64 12.96
CA ARG A 72 11.41 6.29 12.93
C ARG A 72 11.10 6.82 11.53
N PRO A 73 10.85 5.93 10.55
CA PRO A 73 10.51 6.36 9.21
C PRO A 73 9.13 7.02 9.19
N VAL A 74 8.91 7.80 8.13
CA VAL A 74 7.58 8.30 7.77
C VAL A 74 6.88 7.23 6.94
N LEU A 75 5.68 6.84 7.36
CA LEU A 75 4.82 5.95 6.58
C LEU A 75 4.14 6.75 5.48
N VAL A 76 4.20 6.23 4.26
CA VAL A 76 3.60 6.86 3.08
C VAL A 76 2.65 5.88 2.44
N SER A 77 1.45 6.33 2.14
CA SER A 77 0.41 5.54 1.50
C SER A 77 0.40 5.76 0.00
N ALA A 78 0.47 4.66 -0.78
CA ALA A 78 0.45 4.73 -2.24
C ALA A 78 -1.01 4.83 -2.74
N HIS A 79 -1.62 6.01 -2.65
CA HIS A 79 -2.95 6.26 -3.17
C HIS A 79 -2.93 6.48 -4.68
N ALA A 80 -3.62 5.61 -5.42
CA ALA A 80 -3.92 5.83 -6.84
C ALA A 80 -5.38 6.33 -6.99
N LEU A 81 -5.57 7.35 -7.82
CA LEU A 81 -6.90 7.76 -8.28
C LEU A 81 -7.45 6.68 -9.23
N GLU A 82 -8.50 5.96 -8.84
CA GLU A 82 -9.17 4.97 -9.69
C GLU A 82 -10.51 5.54 -10.23
N GLN A 83 -11.00 5.00 -11.35
CA GLN A 83 -12.22 5.47 -12.03
C GLN A 83 -13.49 5.38 -11.15
N VAL A 84 -13.48 4.53 -10.11
CA VAL A 84 -14.63 4.21 -9.23
C VAL A 84 -14.54 4.94 -7.88
N GLY A 85 -13.41 5.56 -7.56
CA GLY A 85 -13.12 6.18 -6.27
C GLY A 85 -11.62 6.15 -5.94
N VAL A 86 -11.23 6.75 -4.82
CA VAL A 86 -9.86 6.62 -4.31
C VAL A 86 -9.83 5.41 -3.39
N ASN A 87 -9.01 4.40 -3.71
CA ASN A 87 -8.85 3.22 -2.85
C ASN A 87 -8.37 3.63 -1.44
N ALA A 88 -9.21 3.50 -0.41
CA ALA A 88 -8.91 3.98 0.95
C ALA A 88 -8.06 3.01 1.78
N ILE A 89 -7.83 1.79 1.29
CA ILE A 89 -7.12 0.73 2.02
C ILE A 89 -5.67 1.12 2.39
N PRO A 90 -4.86 1.72 1.49
CA PRO A 90 -3.49 2.10 1.84
C PRO A 90 -3.41 3.17 2.93
N GLU A 91 -4.34 4.15 2.97
CA GLU A 91 -4.39 5.16 4.03
C GLU A 91 -4.69 4.50 5.36
N ALA A 92 -5.78 3.72 5.41
CA ALA A 92 -6.21 3.06 6.63
C ALA A 92 -5.11 2.15 7.20
N LEU A 93 -4.36 1.46 6.33
CA LEU A 93 -3.23 0.63 6.75
C LEU A 93 -2.07 1.48 7.30
N ALA A 94 -1.74 2.61 6.65
CA ALA A 94 -0.69 3.50 7.11
C ALA A 94 -1.05 4.13 8.47
N ASP A 95 -2.29 4.56 8.65
CA ASP A 95 -2.80 5.14 9.90
C ASP A 95 -2.82 4.13 11.05
N GLU A 96 -3.32 2.91 10.81
CA GLU A 96 -3.34 1.86 11.82
C GLU A 96 -1.91 1.46 12.23
N LEU A 97 -1.00 1.30 11.27
CA LEU A 97 0.41 1.03 11.57
C LEU A 97 1.09 2.20 12.27
N GLY A 98 0.78 3.44 11.89
CA GLY A 98 1.29 4.65 12.54
C GLY A 98 0.91 4.70 14.01
N GLN A 99 -0.34 4.38 14.33
CA GLN A 99 -0.82 4.27 15.70
C GLN A 99 -0.16 3.13 16.48
N LEU A 100 -0.10 1.92 15.90
CA LEU A 100 0.45 0.73 16.57
C LEU A 100 1.96 0.79 16.79
N LEU A 101 2.70 1.48 15.91
CA LEU A 101 4.15 1.55 15.92
C LEU A 101 4.72 2.91 16.39
N ASP A 102 3.86 3.89 16.71
CA ASP A 102 4.27 5.25 17.08
C ASP A 102 5.16 5.87 15.98
N LEU A 103 4.62 5.88 14.75
CA LEU A 103 5.28 6.40 13.55
C LEU A 103 4.47 7.54 12.90
N PRO A 104 5.13 8.57 12.35
CA PRO A 104 4.46 9.60 11.57
C PRO A 104 3.93 9.02 10.24
N VAL A 105 2.77 9.50 9.81
CA VAL A 105 2.14 9.20 8.52
C VAL A 105 2.11 10.46 7.67
N ASP A 106 2.46 10.35 6.40
CA ASP A 106 2.37 11.41 5.40
C ASP A 106 1.35 11.03 4.32
N SER A 107 0.23 11.74 4.32
CA SER A 107 -0.89 11.58 3.38
C SER A 107 -0.79 12.48 2.14
N SER A 108 0.27 13.29 2.03
CA SER A 108 0.44 14.25 0.92
C SER A 108 0.98 13.60 -0.36
N VAL A 109 1.49 12.37 -0.29
CA VAL A 109 2.05 11.66 -1.43
C VAL A 109 0.94 10.93 -2.19
N VAL A 110 0.56 11.49 -3.34
CA VAL A 110 -0.46 10.91 -4.22
C VAL A 110 0.20 10.33 -5.47
N GLN A 111 -0.13 9.08 -5.81
CA GLN A 111 0.26 8.51 -7.11
C GLN A 111 -0.65 9.10 -8.19
N THR A 112 -0.14 10.11 -8.91
CA THR A 112 -0.88 10.80 -9.97
C THR A 112 -0.94 10.03 -11.30
N ASN A 113 -0.14 8.96 -11.46
CA ASN A 113 -0.15 8.15 -12.66
C ASN A 113 -1.01 6.90 -12.49
N VAL A 114 -2.11 6.85 -13.26
CA VAL A 114 -2.79 5.61 -13.63
C VAL A 114 -1.94 4.94 -14.71
N VAL A 115 -1.06 4.02 -14.32
CA VAL A 115 -0.46 3.08 -15.26
C VAL A 115 -1.48 1.97 -15.51
N SER A 116 -2.40 2.24 -16.45
CA SER A 116 -3.20 1.17 -17.03
C SER A 116 -2.21 0.20 -17.69
N HIS A 117 -2.10 -1.02 -17.15
CA HIS A 117 -1.60 -2.13 -17.95
C HIS A 117 -2.64 -2.30 -19.08
N THR A 118 -2.29 -1.82 -20.26
CA THR A 118 -3.08 -2.00 -21.48
C THR A 118 -3.19 -3.49 -21.76
N SER A 119 -4.45 -3.97 -21.78
CA SER A 119 -5.02 -5.09 -22.53
C SER A 119 -4.42 -6.49 -22.37
#